data_AF-A0A3G8X0F8-F1
#
_entry.id   AF-A0A3G8X0F8-F1
#
_cell.length_a   1.000
_cell.length_b   1.000
_cell.length_c   1.000
_cell.angle_alpha   90.00
_cell.angle_beta   90.00
_cell.angle_gamma   90.00
#
_symmetry.space_group_name_H-M   'P 1'
#
loop_
_entity.id
_entity.type
_entity.pdbx_description
1 polymer ?
#
loop_
_entity_poly.entity_id
_entity_poly.type
_entity_poly.pdbx_seq_one_letter_code
_entity_poly.pdbx_strand_id
1 'polypeptide(L)'
;MQALDNMDHNNRLNLPLPSANPNEDLETISVRKFEFLFDTMLFQLRPENIRDKGVDFFIELKNQNVYTNIRFAVQLKSTKSMEKHSDGSIRYPIDVSNINYLNRLNIPAYYVIYDHREDVFYYQKASSAFQAMVDKYSGGKFPKTYIVSFPTELTPEKISAIYEEVLQSGELYRQVTSHLERAEQASKPSAILIDAEQKVYSIEENITYIERFGFALLNNRDAQHIVEMEQRSCPRGEVSARFNLICGMAYYSRGKVPRALEFLRLAENGTEGFDGQVKAMLSHTILRAKYDLGILIKEDFERETGEVLKGEDIGSFLEMERAWKELGSRADYVPEKFPAFCREIFRLIASENSNPRARAMGYSRILRAEKLILMNELGKNLFSVVGTGNSNAWQQVMNEFVPLERGFHSRLEALSKYIEKLEDVRDHANLTRIVIEWSYDKCFLINFYGNWDFSKCSYSGEISPELTKRFEHHLSYLEKTTKMFTECDDQESAGHNMLLQYNILHFLGDERRTDTADQLTELLKRNDFANLKFIFSMMQKGGTDHERYEKDATLRLRSLLEISKKEGIARYLFTKDGLQLFPGGSNVNWSIKEFVPFDFPNEP
;
A
#
# COMPACT_ATOMS: atom_id res chain seq x y z
N MET A 1 -53.15 72.15 3.23
CA MET A 1 -52.79 73.58 3.39
C MET A 1 -51.36 73.65 3.90
N GLN A 2 -50.39 73.60 2.98
CA GLN A 2 -49.08 74.27 3.04
C GLN A 2 -48.36 73.86 1.76
N ALA A 3 -48.35 74.80 0.82
CA ALA A 3 -47.53 74.77 -0.37
C ALA A 3 -46.07 74.87 0.07
N LEU A 4 -45.22 73.95 -0.39
CA LEU A 4 -43.78 74.13 -0.38
C LEU A 4 -43.37 74.51 -1.79
N ASP A 5 -42.83 75.71 -1.87
CA ASP A 5 -42.37 76.43 -3.04
C ASP A 5 -41.47 75.58 -3.93
N ASN A 6 -41.80 75.59 -5.22
CA ASN A 6 -40.85 75.44 -6.30
C ASN A 6 -39.81 76.56 -6.19
N MET A 7 -38.73 76.32 -5.45
CA MET A 7 -37.51 77.12 -5.58
C MET A 7 -36.77 76.69 -6.85
N ASP A 8 -37.12 77.38 -7.93
CA ASP A 8 -36.37 77.45 -9.17
C ASP A 8 -35.02 78.15 -8.88
N HIS A 9 -34.00 77.36 -8.55
CA HIS A 9 -32.67 77.87 -8.19
C HIS A 9 -31.73 78.12 -9.38
N ASN A 10 -32.22 78.05 -10.62
CA ASN A 10 -31.39 78.26 -11.81
C ASN A 10 -31.92 79.40 -12.68
N ASN A 11 -31.68 80.66 -12.29
CA ASN A 11 -31.39 81.75 -13.24
C ASN A 11 -31.19 83.12 -12.57
N ARG A 12 -30.01 83.39 -12.00
CA ARG A 12 -29.59 84.78 -11.72
C ARG A 12 -28.31 85.23 -12.40
N LEU A 13 -27.60 84.33 -13.07
CA LEU A 13 -26.52 84.66 -13.99
C LEU A 13 -26.67 83.70 -15.17
N ASN A 14 -26.97 84.24 -16.34
CA ASN A 14 -27.15 83.49 -17.60
C ASN A 14 -25.76 83.05 -18.14
N LEU A 15 -24.98 82.39 -17.29
CA LEU A 15 -23.66 81.85 -17.57
C LEU A 15 -23.83 80.33 -17.80
N PRO A 16 -23.33 79.77 -18.91
CA PRO A 16 -23.43 78.35 -19.16
C PRO A 16 -22.68 77.57 -18.07
N LEU A 17 -23.41 76.76 -17.31
CA LEU A 17 -22.83 75.74 -16.45
C LEU A 17 -22.37 74.56 -17.31
N PRO A 18 -21.31 73.84 -16.91
CA PRO A 18 -20.92 72.60 -17.57
C PRO A 18 -22.11 71.63 -17.59
N SER A 19 -22.37 71.04 -18.75
CA SER A 19 -23.39 70.00 -18.90
C SER A 19 -22.87 68.72 -18.24
N ALA A 20 -23.74 68.03 -17.50
CA ALA A 20 -23.43 66.70 -17.00
C ALA A 20 -23.10 65.77 -18.17
N ASN A 21 -22.01 65.02 -18.07
CA ASN A 21 -21.61 64.04 -19.05
C ASN A 21 -22.33 62.72 -18.73
N PRO A 22 -23.28 62.25 -19.56
CA PRO A 22 -24.08 61.07 -19.27
C PRO A 22 -23.27 59.76 -19.15
N ASN A 23 -22.01 59.76 -19.59
CA ASN A 23 -21.08 58.64 -19.43
C ASN A 23 -20.38 58.67 -18.05
N GLU A 24 -20.07 59.85 -17.51
CA GLU A 24 -19.53 60.01 -16.16
C GLU A 24 -20.57 59.65 -15.10
N ASP A 25 -21.84 59.99 -15.35
CA ASP A 25 -22.96 59.57 -14.50
C ASP A 25 -23.09 58.04 -14.48
N LEU A 26 -22.93 57.39 -15.65
CA LEU A 26 -23.04 55.95 -15.79
C LEU A 26 -21.90 55.21 -15.09
N GLU A 27 -20.68 55.74 -15.21
CA GLU A 27 -19.49 55.24 -14.51
C GLU A 27 -19.66 55.37 -12.99
N THR A 28 -20.19 56.49 -12.52
CA THR A 28 -20.49 56.69 -11.09
C THR A 28 -21.54 55.71 -10.58
N ILE A 29 -22.58 55.44 -11.37
CA ILE A 29 -23.63 54.47 -11.03
C ILE A 29 -23.06 53.05 -10.96
N SER A 30 -22.25 52.65 -11.95
CA SER A 30 -21.69 51.30 -12.00
C SER A 30 -20.75 51.04 -10.83
N VAL A 31 -19.88 51.99 -10.47
CA VAL A 31 -18.99 51.92 -9.31
C VAL A 31 -19.76 51.67 -8.03
N ARG A 32 -20.77 52.52 -7.74
CA ARG A 32 -21.56 52.40 -6.51
C ARG A 32 -22.27 51.05 -6.41
N LYS A 33 -22.83 50.55 -7.51
CA LYS A 33 -23.53 49.26 -7.52
C LYS A 33 -22.57 48.09 -7.41
N PHE A 34 -21.38 48.19 -8.00
CA PHE A 34 -20.38 47.15 -7.95
C PHE A 34 -19.88 46.90 -6.51
N GLU A 35 -19.70 47.98 -5.72
CA GLU A 35 -19.30 47.86 -4.32
C GLU A 35 -20.27 47.03 -3.47
N PHE A 36 -21.58 47.12 -3.74
CA PHE A 36 -22.61 46.39 -3.00
C PHE A 36 -22.64 44.87 -3.29
N LEU A 37 -21.94 44.40 -4.32
CA LEU A 37 -21.90 42.98 -4.65
C LEU A 37 -21.04 42.15 -3.70
N PHE A 38 -20.08 42.78 -3.01
CA PHE A 38 -19.07 42.07 -2.24
C PHE A 38 -19.33 42.15 -0.74
N ASP A 39 -19.38 41.00 -0.08
CA ASP A 39 -19.48 40.93 1.37
C ASP A 39 -18.20 41.46 2.03
N THR A 40 -18.34 42.51 2.84
CA THR A 40 -17.24 43.13 3.60
C THR A 40 -16.53 42.19 4.58
N MET A 41 -17.15 41.06 4.97
CA MET A 41 -16.53 40.02 5.79
C MET A 41 -15.53 39.16 5.00
N LEU A 42 -15.72 39.06 3.67
CA LEU A 42 -14.91 38.23 2.78
C LEU A 42 -13.98 39.07 1.88
N PHE A 43 -14.31 40.33 1.65
CA PHE A 43 -13.58 41.19 0.71
C PHE A 43 -13.27 42.57 1.29
N GLN A 44 -12.15 43.14 0.84
CA GLN A 44 -11.82 44.54 1.00
C GLN A 44 -11.60 45.15 -0.38
N LEU A 45 -12.52 46.00 -0.80
CA LEU A 45 -12.39 46.75 -2.05
C LEU A 45 -11.42 47.92 -1.84
N ARG A 46 -10.54 48.13 -2.82
CA ARG A 46 -9.59 49.24 -2.87
C ARG A 46 -9.71 49.91 -4.25
N PRO A 47 -10.50 50.99 -4.38
CA PRO A 47 -10.61 51.71 -5.63
C PRO A 47 -9.29 52.41 -5.98
N GLU A 48 -8.94 52.43 -7.26
CA GLU A 48 -7.81 53.20 -7.76
C GLU A 48 -8.22 54.67 -7.97
N ASN A 49 -7.79 55.52 -7.04
CA ASN A 49 -8.17 56.95 -7.02
C ASN A 49 -7.34 57.80 -7.99
N ILE A 50 -6.25 57.26 -8.53
CA ILE A 50 -5.46 57.88 -9.59
C ILE A 50 -5.73 57.04 -10.83
N ARG A 51 -6.15 57.67 -11.94
CA ARG A 51 -6.52 56.98 -13.18
C ARG A 51 -5.36 56.11 -13.68
N ASP A 52 -5.37 54.83 -13.29
CA ASP A 52 -4.41 53.84 -13.75
C ASP A 52 -4.77 53.44 -15.19
N LYS A 53 -3.79 52.94 -15.94
CA LYS A 53 -3.91 52.60 -17.37
C LYS A 53 -4.76 51.35 -17.63
N GLY A 54 -5.56 50.89 -16.65
CA GLY A 54 -6.38 49.70 -16.87
C GLY A 54 -6.93 48.93 -15.68
N VAL A 55 -6.89 49.44 -14.45
CA VAL A 55 -7.51 48.81 -13.27
C VAL A 55 -8.36 49.85 -12.54
N ASP A 56 -9.59 49.48 -12.19
CA ASP A 56 -10.49 50.33 -11.41
C ASP A 56 -10.53 49.91 -9.93
N PHE A 57 -10.38 48.60 -9.64
CA PHE A 57 -10.30 48.09 -8.27
C PHE A 57 -9.21 47.03 -8.10
N PHE A 58 -8.54 47.07 -6.95
CA PHE A 58 -7.92 45.91 -6.35
C PHE A 58 -8.79 45.41 -5.21
N ILE A 59 -9.23 44.15 -5.28
CA ILE A 59 -10.06 43.54 -4.25
C ILE A 59 -9.21 42.54 -3.50
N GLU A 60 -9.07 42.75 -2.19
CA GLU A 60 -8.33 41.86 -1.28
C GLU A 60 -9.27 40.88 -0.59
N LEU A 61 -8.87 39.60 -0.50
CA LEU A 61 -9.62 38.58 0.22
C LEU A 61 -9.37 38.67 1.72
N LYS A 62 -10.41 38.37 2.50
CA LYS A 62 -10.35 38.12 3.94
C LYS A 62 -10.68 36.66 4.19
N ASN A 63 -9.93 35.99 5.06
CA ASN A 63 -10.24 34.64 5.55
C ASN A 63 -10.46 34.72 7.05
N GLN A 64 -11.62 34.25 7.53
CA GLN A 64 -12.03 34.38 8.95
C GLN A 64 -11.89 35.82 9.49
N ASN A 65 -12.25 36.82 8.67
CA ASN A 65 -12.12 38.24 8.97
C ASN A 65 -10.67 38.75 9.15
N VAL A 66 -9.67 37.99 8.69
CA VAL A 66 -8.25 38.37 8.65
C VAL A 66 -7.86 38.74 7.23
N TYR A 67 -7.19 39.89 7.08
CA TYR A 67 -6.64 40.34 5.80
C TYR A 67 -5.60 39.35 5.29
N THR A 68 -5.84 38.79 4.10
CA THR A 68 -4.95 37.77 3.54
C THR A 68 -3.82 38.37 2.71
N ASN A 69 -3.89 39.63 2.27
CA ASN A 69 -3.02 40.20 1.23
C ASN A 69 -3.05 39.44 -0.12
N ILE A 70 -4.00 38.51 -0.32
CA ILE A 70 -4.29 37.89 -1.60
C ILE A 70 -5.31 38.77 -2.31
N ARG A 71 -5.04 39.15 -3.56
CA ARG A 71 -5.83 40.15 -4.28
C ARG A 71 -6.16 39.70 -5.69
N PHE A 72 -7.19 40.30 -6.26
CA PHE A 72 -7.46 40.28 -7.69
C PHE A 72 -7.77 41.69 -8.19
N ALA A 73 -7.51 41.93 -9.47
CA ALA A 73 -7.79 43.20 -10.13
C ALA A 73 -9.12 43.16 -10.89
N VAL A 74 -9.80 44.29 -10.95
CA VAL A 74 -11.01 44.47 -11.73
C VAL A 74 -10.90 45.70 -12.61
N GLN A 75 -11.23 45.54 -13.88
CA GLN A 75 -11.51 46.63 -14.80
C GLN A 75 -13.01 46.67 -15.06
N LEU A 76 -13.64 47.76 -14.62
CA LEU A 76 -15.05 48.02 -14.74
C LEU A 76 -15.35 48.76 -16.05
N LYS A 77 -16.44 48.35 -16.69
CA LYS A 77 -17.05 48.99 -17.86
C LYS A 77 -18.54 49.09 -17.64
N SER A 78 -19.19 49.99 -18.37
CA SER A 78 -20.63 50.19 -18.27
C SER A 78 -21.22 50.54 -19.62
N THR A 79 -22.43 50.06 -19.89
CA THR A 79 -23.16 50.34 -21.13
C THR A 79 -24.64 50.64 -20.87
N LYS A 80 -25.21 51.53 -21.70
CA LYS A 80 -26.67 51.85 -21.70
C LYS A 80 -27.45 51.02 -22.71
N SER A 81 -26.78 50.30 -23.61
CA SER A 81 -27.43 49.52 -24.66
C SER A 81 -26.46 48.53 -25.29
N MET A 82 -26.62 47.26 -24.99
CA MET A 82 -26.06 46.19 -25.79
C MET A 82 -27.14 45.13 -26.01
N GLU A 83 -27.37 44.77 -27.27
CA GLU A 83 -28.20 43.61 -27.57
C GLU A 83 -27.44 42.36 -27.15
N LYS A 84 -28.08 41.54 -26.31
CA LYS A 84 -27.57 40.20 -26.00
C LYS A 84 -27.52 39.38 -27.28
N HIS A 85 -26.44 38.64 -27.46
CA HIS A 85 -26.39 37.65 -28.53
C HIS A 85 -27.34 36.48 -28.22
N SER A 86 -27.59 35.63 -29.23
CA SER A 86 -28.44 34.44 -29.09
C SER A 86 -27.96 33.46 -28.01
N ASP A 87 -26.70 33.57 -27.60
CA ASP A 87 -26.07 32.79 -26.51
C ASP A 87 -26.16 33.48 -25.14
N GLY A 88 -26.84 34.63 -25.04
CA GLY A 88 -26.98 35.41 -23.81
C GLY A 88 -25.79 36.30 -23.47
N SER A 89 -24.69 36.25 -24.23
CA SER A 89 -23.47 37.01 -23.92
C SER A 89 -23.55 38.48 -24.33
N ILE A 90 -22.81 39.32 -23.60
CA ILE A 90 -22.56 40.73 -23.95
C ILE A 90 -21.18 40.85 -24.58
N ARG A 91 -21.03 41.66 -25.64
CA ARG A 91 -19.77 41.80 -26.39
C ARG A 91 -19.22 43.22 -26.36
N TYR A 92 -18.15 43.47 -25.61
CA TYR A 92 -17.61 44.82 -25.47
C TYR A 92 -16.23 44.97 -26.12
N PRO A 93 -15.99 46.04 -26.92
CA PRO A 93 -14.68 46.30 -27.48
C PRO A 93 -13.72 46.80 -26.40
N ILE A 94 -12.58 46.13 -26.25
CA ILE A 94 -11.52 46.47 -25.31
C ILE A 94 -10.20 46.67 -26.07
N ASP A 95 -9.43 47.68 -25.68
CA ASP A 95 -8.11 47.92 -26.27
C ASP A 95 -7.17 46.72 -26.01
N VAL A 96 -6.49 46.26 -27.05
CA VAL A 96 -5.54 45.15 -26.94
C VAL A 96 -4.39 45.47 -25.97
N SER A 97 -4.02 46.74 -25.87
CA SER A 97 -3.05 47.22 -24.87
C SER A 97 -3.54 46.99 -23.43
N ASN A 98 -4.84 47.15 -23.16
CA ASN A 98 -5.43 46.92 -21.85
C ASN A 98 -5.54 45.42 -21.52
N ILE A 99 -5.87 44.58 -22.52
CA ILE A 99 -5.83 43.11 -22.38
C ILE A 99 -4.43 42.63 -22.00
N ASN A 100 -3.40 43.12 -22.71
CA ASN A 100 -2.03 42.79 -22.40
C ASN A 100 -1.58 43.36 -21.03
N TYR A 101 -2.05 44.55 -20.66
CA TYR A 101 -1.74 45.16 -19.36
C TYR A 101 -2.26 44.31 -18.19
N LEU A 102 -3.54 43.94 -18.20
CA LEU A 102 -4.12 43.10 -17.15
C LEU A 102 -3.54 41.69 -17.11
N ASN A 103 -3.20 41.11 -18.27
CA ASN A 103 -2.56 39.79 -18.33
C ASN A 103 -1.14 39.78 -17.74
N ARG A 104 -0.48 40.94 -17.65
CA ARG A 104 0.86 41.08 -17.03
C ARG A 104 0.83 41.25 -15.53
N LEU A 105 -0.35 41.34 -14.92
CA LEU A 105 -0.46 41.35 -13.47
C LEU A 105 -0.12 39.96 -12.91
N ASN A 106 0.65 39.93 -11.82
CA ASN A 106 0.94 38.69 -11.09
C ASN A 106 -0.22 38.26 -10.17
N ILE A 107 -1.43 38.76 -10.43
CA ILE A 107 -2.65 38.44 -9.69
C ILE A 107 -3.79 38.19 -10.70
N PRO A 108 -4.80 37.40 -10.32
CA PRO A 108 -5.98 37.24 -11.16
C PRO A 108 -6.61 38.59 -11.50
N ALA A 109 -7.08 38.75 -12.74
CA ALA A 109 -7.70 39.97 -13.21
C ALA A 109 -9.00 39.66 -13.96
N TYR A 110 -10.00 40.51 -13.78
CA TYR A 110 -11.34 40.33 -14.35
C TYR A 110 -11.79 41.61 -15.04
N TYR A 111 -12.43 41.44 -16.18
CA TYR A 111 -13.27 42.46 -16.77
C TYR A 111 -14.67 42.30 -16.21
N VAL A 112 -15.28 43.41 -15.81
CA VAL A 112 -16.68 43.44 -15.39
C VAL A 112 -17.40 44.50 -16.20
N ILE A 113 -18.55 44.16 -16.75
CA ILE A 113 -19.42 45.08 -17.47
C ILE A 113 -20.77 45.20 -16.80
N TYR A 114 -21.16 46.43 -16.49
CA TYR A 114 -22.47 46.78 -15.99
C TYR A 114 -23.43 47.07 -17.14
N ASP A 115 -24.53 46.30 -17.24
CA ASP A 115 -25.67 46.60 -18.10
C ASP A 115 -26.69 47.42 -17.31
N HIS A 116 -26.77 48.71 -17.63
CA HIS A 116 -27.67 49.64 -16.95
C HIS A 116 -29.16 49.39 -17.21
N ARG A 117 -29.52 48.73 -18.33
CA ARG A 117 -30.93 48.48 -18.66
C ARG A 117 -31.54 47.42 -17.77
N GLU A 118 -30.78 46.35 -17.55
CA GLU A 118 -31.21 45.21 -16.75
C GLU A 118 -30.78 45.33 -15.29
N ASP A 119 -29.87 46.25 -14.98
CA ASP A 119 -29.27 46.42 -13.67
C ASP A 119 -28.44 45.21 -13.21
N VAL A 120 -27.65 44.64 -14.13
CA VAL A 120 -26.91 43.39 -13.95
C VAL A 120 -25.45 43.56 -14.34
N PHE A 121 -24.56 42.86 -13.63
CA PHE A 121 -23.14 42.78 -13.97
C PHE A 121 -22.81 41.47 -14.66
N TYR A 122 -21.95 41.53 -15.68
CA TYR A 122 -21.36 40.36 -16.32
C TYR A 122 -19.85 40.43 -16.20
N TYR A 123 -19.18 39.29 -16.18
CA TYR A 123 -17.73 39.25 -16.03
C TYR A 123 -17.04 38.26 -16.98
N GLN A 124 -15.76 38.51 -17.19
CA GLN A 124 -14.86 37.64 -17.94
C GLN A 124 -13.44 37.72 -17.37
N LYS A 125 -12.79 36.57 -17.18
CA LYS A 125 -11.39 36.54 -16.74
C LYS A 125 -10.46 37.12 -17.81
N ALA A 126 -9.56 38.02 -17.43
CA ALA A 126 -8.66 38.69 -18.36
C ALA A 126 -7.74 37.71 -19.10
N SER A 127 -7.27 36.65 -18.41
CA SER A 127 -6.44 35.59 -19.02
C SER A 127 -7.20 34.82 -20.11
N SER A 128 -8.50 34.56 -19.89
CA SER A 128 -9.35 33.90 -20.88
C SER A 128 -9.61 34.80 -22.09
N ALA A 129 -9.80 36.11 -21.87
CA ALA A 129 -9.90 37.08 -22.96
C ALA A 129 -8.58 37.19 -23.76
N PHE A 130 -7.43 37.15 -23.07
CA PHE A 130 -6.12 37.13 -23.71
C PHE A 130 -5.92 35.86 -24.56
N GLN A 131 -6.22 34.68 -24.02
CA GLN A 131 -6.10 33.41 -24.74
C GLN A 131 -6.98 33.40 -25.99
N ALA A 132 -8.26 33.77 -25.86
CA ALA A 132 -9.19 33.84 -26.99
C ALA A 132 -8.75 34.85 -28.07
N MET A 133 -8.05 35.92 -27.68
CA MET A 133 -7.46 36.87 -28.62
C MET A 133 -6.23 36.27 -29.33
N VAL A 134 -5.32 35.61 -28.59
CA VAL A 134 -4.13 34.97 -29.16
C VAL A 134 -4.51 33.85 -30.14
N ASP A 135 -5.49 33.02 -29.78
CA ASP A 135 -5.96 31.92 -30.63
C ASP A 135 -6.55 32.44 -31.96
N LYS A 136 -7.31 33.54 -31.91
CA LYS A 136 -7.90 34.17 -33.10
C LYS A 136 -6.87 34.87 -33.99
N TYR A 137 -5.79 35.39 -33.40
CA TYR A 137 -4.75 36.16 -34.10
C TYR A 137 -3.38 35.48 -34.00
N SER A 138 -3.34 34.16 -34.19
CA SER A 138 -2.12 33.32 -34.08
C SER A 138 -0.96 33.74 -34.99
N GLY A 139 -1.22 34.55 -36.03
CA GLY A 139 -0.21 35.16 -36.89
C GLY A 139 0.50 36.41 -36.34
N GLY A 140 0.25 36.80 -35.08
CA GLY A 140 0.97 37.87 -34.37
C GLY A 140 0.60 39.31 -34.76
N LYS A 141 -0.35 39.51 -35.69
CA LYS A 141 -0.89 40.84 -36.04
C LYS A 141 -2.19 41.10 -35.29
N PHE A 142 -2.08 41.85 -34.19
CA PHE A 142 -3.23 42.19 -33.36
C PHE A 142 -3.90 43.50 -33.79
N PRO A 143 -5.24 43.60 -33.71
CA PRO A 143 -5.96 44.86 -33.93
C PRO A 143 -5.70 45.85 -32.78
N LYS A 144 -6.16 47.10 -32.93
CA LYS A 144 -6.16 48.07 -31.82
C LYS A 144 -7.13 47.66 -30.71
N THR A 145 -8.31 47.16 -31.10
CA THR A 145 -9.38 46.71 -30.21
C THR A 145 -9.76 45.27 -30.50
N TYR A 146 -10.12 44.54 -29.44
CA TYR A 146 -10.64 43.18 -29.49
C TYR A 146 -12.01 43.14 -28.81
N ILE A 147 -12.96 42.44 -29.41
CA ILE A 147 -14.31 42.30 -28.85
C ILE A 147 -14.29 41.14 -27.85
N VAL A 148 -14.33 41.47 -26.57
CA VAL A 148 -14.42 40.49 -25.48
C VAL A 148 -15.87 40.09 -25.27
N SER A 149 -16.11 38.78 -25.15
CA SER A 149 -17.42 38.22 -24.79
C SER A 149 -17.52 38.07 -23.27
N PHE A 150 -18.66 38.47 -22.71
CA PHE A 150 -19.03 38.39 -21.30
C PHE A 150 -20.22 37.44 -21.17
N PRO A 151 -19.97 36.13 -21.04
CA PRO A 151 -21.02 35.12 -21.06
C PRO A 151 -21.67 34.89 -19.69
N THR A 152 -21.06 35.39 -18.61
CA THR A 152 -21.44 35.01 -17.24
C THR A 152 -21.91 36.22 -16.46
N GLU A 153 -23.13 36.14 -15.93
CA GLU A 153 -23.64 37.08 -14.93
C GLU A 153 -22.86 36.93 -13.61
N LEU A 154 -22.53 38.04 -12.98
CA LEU A 154 -21.79 38.10 -11.72
C LEU A 154 -22.76 37.98 -10.54
N THR A 155 -23.26 36.76 -10.31
CA THR A 155 -24.14 36.43 -9.17
C THR A 155 -23.35 36.20 -7.87
N PRO A 156 -24.00 36.15 -6.69
CA PRO A 156 -23.34 35.82 -5.44
C PRO A 156 -22.56 34.50 -5.48
N GLU A 157 -23.10 33.47 -6.13
CA GLU A 157 -22.42 32.17 -6.29
C GLU A 157 -21.15 32.29 -7.14
N LYS A 158 -21.16 33.16 -8.15
CA LYS A 158 -19.97 33.44 -8.97
C LYS A 158 -18.93 34.24 -8.22
N ILE A 159 -19.33 35.17 -7.35
CA ILE A 159 -18.42 35.89 -6.47
C ILE A 159 -17.77 34.92 -5.47
N SER A 160 -18.51 33.97 -4.91
CA SER A 160 -17.95 32.90 -4.08
C SER A 160 -16.98 32.01 -4.86
N ALA A 161 -17.28 31.68 -6.12
CA ALA A 161 -16.35 30.93 -6.97
C ALA A 161 -15.05 31.71 -7.25
N ILE A 162 -15.15 33.02 -7.50
CA ILE A 162 -13.98 33.92 -7.64
C ILE A 162 -13.16 33.93 -6.35
N TYR A 163 -13.80 33.96 -5.17
CA TYR A 163 -13.11 33.88 -3.88
C TYR A 163 -12.23 32.63 -3.78
N GLU A 164 -12.81 31.45 -3.99
CA GLU A 164 -12.11 30.17 -3.90
C GLU A 164 -10.97 30.08 -4.92
N GLU A 165 -11.22 30.46 -6.16
CA GLU A 165 -10.20 30.45 -7.23
C GLU A 165 -9.02 31.37 -6.90
N VAL A 166 -9.30 32.60 -6.43
CA VAL A 166 -8.26 33.58 -6.11
C VAL A 166 -7.50 33.17 -4.84
N LEU A 167 -8.18 32.60 -3.85
CA LEU A 167 -7.56 32.10 -2.63
C LEU A 167 -6.60 30.95 -2.95
N GLN A 168 -7.04 29.93 -3.67
CA GLN A 168 -6.20 28.79 -4.10
C GLN A 168 -4.99 29.26 -4.90
N SER A 169 -5.21 30.15 -5.87
CA SER A 169 -4.11 30.72 -6.68
C SER A 169 -3.09 31.49 -5.82
N GLY A 170 -3.57 32.25 -4.83
CA GLY A 170 -2.71 33.01 -3.92
C GLY A 170 -1.93 32.13 -2.95
N GLU A 171 -2.53 31.06 -2.44
CA GLU A 171 -1.86 30.06 -1.61
C GLU A 171 -0.80 29.30 -2.39
N LEU A 172 -1.11 28.87 -3.62
CA LEU A 172 -0.15 28.25 -4.52
C LEU A 172 1.06 29.17 -4.76
N TYR A 173 0.81 30.44 -5.10
CA TYR A 173 1.88 31.41 -5.32
C TYR A 173 2.79 31.54 -4.09
N ARG A 174 2.21 31.64 -2.89
CA ARG A 174 2.98 31.68 -1.64
C ARG A 174 3.84 30.45 -1.41
N GLN A 175 3.27 29.27 -1.64
CA GLN A 175 4.01 28.02 -1.48
C GLN A 175 5.19 27.97 -2.43
N VAL A 176 4.97 28.30 -3.72
CA VAL A 176 6.03 28.37 -4.73
C VAL A 176 7.10 29.40 -4.35
N THR A 177 6.72 30.62 -3.97
CA THR A 177 7.68 31.66 -3.57
C THR A 177 8.48 31.25 -2.33
N SER A 178 7.85 30.65 -1.33
CA SER A 178 8.57 30.16 -0.13
C SER A 178 9.61 29.10 -0.49
N HIS A 179 9.34 28.22 -1.45
CA HIS A 179 10.33 27.27 -1.94
C HIS A 179 11.43 27.94 -2.75
N LEU A 180 11.11 28.91 -3.62
CA LEU A 180 12.10 29.66 -4.40
C LEU A 180 13.06 30.45 -3.49
N GLU A 181 12.55 31.11 -2.44
CA GLU A 181 13.38 31.83 -1.47
C GLU A 181 14.35 30.91 -0.72
N ARG A 182 13.91 29.69 -0.37
CA ARG A 182 14.79 28.67 0.22
C ARG A 182 15.82 28.15 -0.79
N ALA A 183 15.42 28.00 -2.06
CA ALA A 183 16.27 27.55 -3.15
C ALA A 183 17.43 28.52 -3.39
N GLU A 184 17.17 29.83 -3.38
CA GLU A 184 18.20 30.87 -3.54
C GLU A 184 19.26 30.84 -2.44
N GLN A 185 18.90 30.36 -1.25
CA GLN A 185 19.82 30.20 -0.12
C GLN A 185 20.56 28.85 -0.13
N ALA A 186 20.09 27.89 -0.93
CA ALA A 186 20.66 26.56 -1.00
C ALA A 186 21.83 26.51 -2.02
N SER A 187 22.88 25.77 -1.69
CA SER A 187 24.04 25.57 -2.57
C SER A 187 23.79 24.55 -3.69
N LYS A 188 22.63 23.88 -3.69
CA LYS A 188 22.25 22.85 -4.66
C LYS A 188 20.96 23.24 -5.38
N PRO A 189 20.81 22.87 -6.66
CA PRO A 189 19.55 23.04 -7.38
C PRO A 189 18.42 22.34 -6.63
N SER A 190 17.31 23.02 -6.40
CA SER A 190 16.10 22.43 -5.82
C SER A 190 14.96 22.41 -6.83
N ALA A 191 14.20 21.33 -6.87
CA ALA A 191 13.04 21.18 -7.73
C ALA A 191 11.74 21.15 -6.90
N ILE A 192 10.71 21.79 -7.44
CA ILE A 192 9.34 21.71 -6.93
C ILE A 192 8.44 20.98 -7.91
N LEU A 193 7.56 20.14 -7.41
CA LEU A 193 6.47 19.52 -8.17
C LEU A 193 5.16 20.19 -7.76
N ILE A 194 4.37 20.61 -8.74
CA ILE A 194 3.00 21.10 -8.54
C ILE A 194 2.08 20.06 -9.18
N ASP A 195 1.24 19.40 -8.37
CA ASP A 195 0.28 18.41 -8.88
C ASP A 195 -0.97 19.05 -9.50
N ALA A 196 -1.87 18.22 -10.03
CA ALA A 196 -3.11 18.69 -10.66
C ALA A 196 -4.04 19.40 -9.65
N GLU A 197 -3.90 19.08 -8.37
CA GLU A 197 -4.60 19.67 -7.23
C GLU A 197 -3.88 20.92 -6.67
N GLN A 198 -2.84 21.42 -7.35
CA GLN A 198 -2.06 22.59 -6.97
C GLN A 198 -1.31 22.45 -5.64
N LYS A 199 -1.00 21.24 -5.19
CA LYS A 199 -0.12 21.03 -4.04
C LYS A 199 1.34 21.11 -4.47
N VAL A 200 2.14 21.83 -3.69
CA VAL A 200 3.57 21.99 -3.91
C VAL A 200 4.36 21.00 -3.06
N TYR A 201 5.25 20.24 -3.68
CA TYR A 201 6.18 19.33 -3.00
C TYR A 201 7.63 19.71 -3.30
N SER A 202 8.51 19.65 -2.31
CA SER A 202 9.95 19.66 -2.55
C SER A 202 10.45 18.23 -2.79
N ILE A 203 11.09 18.04 -3.93
CA ILE A 203 11.66 16.75 -4.31
C ILE A 203 12.80 16.36 -3.34
N GLU A 204 13.62 17.34 -2.95
CA GLU A 204 14.75 17.14 -2.03
C GLU A 204 14.31 16.82 -0.60
N GLU A 205 13.25 17.47 -0.11
CA GLU A 205 12.67 17.16 1.20
C GLU A 205 12.13 15.73 1.24
N ASN A 206 11.45 15.28 0.19
CA ASN A 206 10.95 13.91 0.09
C ASN A 206 12.11 12.88 0.08
N ILE A 207 13.15 13.11 -0.72
CA ILE A 207 14.33 12.25 -0.78
C ILE A 207 15.01 12.17 0.59
N THR A 208 15.24 13.32 1.21
CA THR A 208 15.90 13.41 2.53
C THR A 208 15.10 12.69 3.60
N TYR A 209 13.76 12.80 3.55
CA TYR A 209 12.87 12.11 4.48
C TYR A 209 12.94 10.60 4.32
N ILE A 210 12.88 10.10 3.08
CA ILE A 210 13.02 8.66 2.79
C ILE A 210 14.39 8.15 3.26
N GLU A 211 15.48 8.87 3.01
CA GLU A 211 16.82 8.45 3.44
C GLU A 211 16.94 8.38 4.97
N ARG A 212 16.36 9.36 5.68
CA ARG A 212 16.47 9.46 7.14
C ARG A 212 15.56 8.49 7.88
N PHE A 213 14.32 8.33 7.42
CA PHE A 213 13.27 7.59 8.14
C PHE A 213 12.82 6.31 7.44
N GLY A 214 13.27 6.05 6.22
CA GLY A 214 12.75 4.95 5.41
C GLY A 214 12.95 3.57 5.99
N PHE A 215 14.08 3.27 6.65
CA PHE A 215 14.23 1.98 7.35
C PHE A 215 13.26 1.83 8.53
N ALA A 216 12.99 2.91 9.27
CA ALA A 216 12.01 2.89 10.35
C ALA A 216 10.60 2.66 9.79
N LEU A 217 10.26 3.31 8.67
CA LEU A 217 9.00 3.09 7.95
C LEU A 217 8.87 1.65 7.45
N LEU A 218 9.92 1.07 6.86
CA LEU A 218 9.94 -0.34 6.43
C LEU A 218 9.74 -1.29 7.61
N ASN A 219 10.44 -1.08 8.73
CA ASN A 219 10.28 -1.86 9.96
C ASN A 219 8.86 -1.72 10.55
N ASN A 220 8.26 -0.54 10.38
CA ASN A 220 6.89 -0.25 10.77
C ASN A 220 5.85 -0.75 9.75
N ARG A 221 6.27 -1.34 8.63
CA ARG A 221 5.42 -1.84 7.52
C ARG A 221 4.70 -0.74 6.75
N ASP A 222 5.20 0.49 6.79
CA ASP A 222 4.67 1.63 6.06
C ASP A 222 5.38 1.84 4.72
N ALA A 223 5.40 0.78 3.90
CA ALA A 223 5.98 0.83 2.57
C ALA A 223 5.17 1.70 1.59
N GLN A 224 3.86 1.84 1.84
CA GLN A 224 2.97 2.65 1.02
C GLN A 224 3.37 4.13 1.08
N HIS A 225 3.66 4.65 2.27
CA HIS A 225 4.09 6.03 2.42
C HIS A 225 5.40 6.31 1.67
N ILE A 226 6.35 5.36 1.71
CA ILE A 226 7.60 5.46 0.95
C ILE A 226 7.32 5.52 -0.56
N VAL A 227 6.45 4.64 -1.07
CA VAL A 227 6.08 4.60 -2.51
C VAL A 227 5.41 5.91 -2.94
N GLU A 228 4.47 6.44 -2.16
CA GLU A 228 3.81 7.72 -2.45
C GLU A 228 4.80 8.89 -2.49
N MET A 229 5.71 8.95 -1.52
CA MET A 229 6.75 9.99 -1.48
C MET A 229 7.75 9.85 -2.65
N GLU A 230 8.12 8.63 -3.02
CA GLU A 230 8.98 8.37 -4.19
C GLU A 230 8.31 8.85 -5.48
N GLN A 231 7.01 8.57 -5.67
CA GLN A 231 6.26 9.00 -6.84
C GLN A 231 6.16 10.53 -6.93
N ARG A 232 6.01 11.21 -5.78
CA ARG A 232 6.05 12.68 -5.66
C ARG A 232 7.45 13.28 -5.80
N SER A 233 8.46 12.43 -5.95
CA SER A 233 9.85 12.81 -6.20
C SER A 233 10.24 12.61 -7.66
N CYS A 234 9.27 12.65 -8.59
CA CYS A 234 9.52 12.54 -10.04
C CYS A 234 9.13 13.85 -10.76
N PRO A 235 9.93 14.33 -11.75
CA PRO A 235 11.25 13.83 -12.13
C PRO A 235 12.32 14.21 -11.09
N ARG A 236 13.24 13.29 -10.79
CA ARG A 236 14.41 13.53 -9.92
C ARG A 236 15.71 13.34 -10.68
N GLY A 237 16.76 14.02 -10.23
CA GLY A 237 18.13 13.75 -10.64
C GLY A 237 18.69 12.48 -10.02
N GLU A 238 20.02 12.40 -9.98
CA GLU A 238 20.73 11.30 -9.32
C GLU A 238 20.46 11.32 -7.80
N VAL A 239 20.12 10.17 -7.25
CA VAL A 239 19.79 9.96 -5.83
C VAL A 239 20.73 8.93 -5.21
N SER A 240 20.86 8.96 -3.88
CA SER A 240 21.79 8.06 -3.20
C SER A 240 21.39 6.58 -3.34
N ALA A 241 22.37 5.70 -3.18
CA ALA A 241 22.12 4.27 -3.08
C ALA A 241 21.15 3.92 -1.94
N ARG A 242 21.18 4.68 -0.83
CA ARG A 242 20.30 4.48 0.33
C ARG A 242 18.84 4.73 -0.03
N PHE A 243 18.56 5.83 -0.73
CA PHE A 243 17.23 6.12 -1.24
C PHE A 243 16.72 4.99 -2.13
N ASN A 244 17.55 4.57 -3.09
CA ASN A 244 17.21 3.49 -4.02
C ASN A 244 16.95 2.16 -3.30
N LEU A 245 17.77 1.80 -2.31
CA LEU A 245 17.58 0.59 -1.52
C LEU A 245 16.23 0.61 -0.79
N ILE A 246 15.92 1.71 -0.10
CA ILE A 246 14.69 1.85 0.69
C ILE A 246 13.46 1.77 -0.23
N CYS A 247 13.46 2.50 -1.34
CA CYS A 247 12.39 2.45 -2.33
C CYS A 247 12.27 1.04 -2.94
N GLY A 248 13.40 0.40 -3.26
CA GLY A 248 13.43 -0.97 -3.77
C GLY A 248 12.81 -1.98 -2.80
N MET A 249 13.16 -1.91 -1.52
CA MET A 249 12.55 -2.73 -0.47
C MET A 249 11.06 -2.44 -0.28
N ALA A 250 10.65 -1.17 -0.35
CA ALA A 250 9.25 -0.78 -0.24
C ALA A 250 8.43 -1.40 -1.39
N TYR A 251 8.86 -1.20 -2.64
CA TYR A 251 8.22 -1.82 -3.80
C TYR A 251 8.23 -3.34 -3.74
N TYR A 252 9.31 -3.96 -3.23
CA TYR A 252 9.39 -5.41 -3.06
C TYR A 252 8.34 -5.90 -2.08
N SER A 253 8.22 -5.25 -0.91
CA SER A 253 7.22 -5.61 0.11
C SER A 253 5.76 -5.45 -0.36
N ARG A 254 5.54 -4.63 -1.40
CA ARG A 254 4.25 -4.41 -2.07
C ARG A 254 4.01 -5.35 -3.26
N GLY A 255 4.87 -6.35 -3.46
CA GLY A 255 4.77 -7.29 -4.59
C GLY A 255 5.04 -6.66 -5.96
N LYS A 256 5.55 -5.43 -6.04
CA LYS A 256 5.92 -4.77 -7.30
C LYS A 256 7.35 -5.15 -7.69
N VAL A 257 7.60 -6.45 -7.82
CA VAL A 257 8.94 -7.04 -7.94
C VAL A 257 9.77 -6.48 -9.10
N PRO A 258 9.22 -6.23 -10.31
CA PRO A 258 10.00 -5.62 -11.40
C PRO A 258 10.52 -4.22 -11.05
N ARG A 259 9.63 -3.37 -10.51
CA ARG A 259 9.98 -2.00 -10.09
C ARG A 259 10.97 -2.01 -8.92
N ALA A 260 10.79 -2.93 -7.98
CA ALA A 260 11.74 -3.14 -6.89
C ALA A 260 13.14 -3.44 -7.42
N LEU A 261 13.26 -4.35 -8.38
CA LEU A 261 14.54 -4.76 -8.95
C LEU A 261 15.25 -3.61 -9.69
N GLU A 262 14.52 -2.71 -10.34
CA GLU A 262 15.09 -1.49 -10.93
C GLU A 262 15.82 -0.66 -9.88
N PHE A 263 15.14 -0.35 -8.77
CA PHE A 263 15.71 0.42 -7.67
C PHE A 263 16.86 -0.30 -6.98
N LEU A 264 16.73 -1.59 -6.70
CA LEU A 264 17.77 -2.36 -6.01
C LEU A 264 19.06 -2.42 -6.86
N ARG A 265 18.95 -2.53 -8.19
CA ARG A 265 20.13 -2.44 -9.08
C ARG A 265 20.78 -1.06 -9.07
N LEU A 266 19.99 0.02 -8.99
CA LEU A 266 20.55 1.36 -8.83
C LEU A 266 21.28 1.51 -7.48
N ALA A 267 20.77 0.89 -6.41
CA ALA A 267 21.44 0.86 -5.12
C ALA A 267 22.74 0.04 -5.15
N GLU A 268 22.78 -1.06 -5.90
CA GLU A 268 23.96 -1.94 -6.06
C GLU A 268 25.16 -1.18 -6.65
N ASN A 269 24.91 -0.20 -7.52
CA ASN A 269 25.97 0.62 -8.12
C ASN A 269 26.64 1.61 -7.15
N GLY A 270 26.07 1.85 -5.95
CA GLY A 270 26.55 2.87 -5.01
C GLY A 270 26.78 2.36 -3.58
N THR A 271 27.24 1.12 -3.43
CA THR A 271 27.35 0.45 -2.12
C THR A 271 28.52 0.88 -1.24
N GLU A 272 29.38 1.80 -1.70
CA GLU A 272 30.57 2.26 -0.95
C GLU A 272 30.24 2.81 0.44
N GLY A 273 29.06 3.44 0.60
CA GLY A 273 28.58 3.99 1.88
C GLY A 273 27.79 3.02 2.76
N PHE A 274 27.64 1.75 2.38
CA PHE A 274 26.89 0.76 3.15
C PHE A 274 27.79 -0.07 4.08
N ASP A 275 27.31 -0.30 5.29
CA ASP A 275 27.87 -1.28 6.22
C ASP A 275 27.60 -2.73 5.75
N GLY A 276 28.11 -3.72 6.49
CA GLY A 276 27.97 -5.13 6.16
C GLY A 276 26.51 -5.57 6.09
N GLN A 277 25.70 -5.14 7.06
CA GLN A 277 24.29 -5.54 7.18
C GLN A 277 23.47 -5.02 6.01
N VAL A 278 23.65 -3.75 5.66
CA VAL A 278 22.94 -3.10 4.55
C VAL A 278 23.34 -3.73 3.21
N LYS A 279 24.61 -4.09 3.03
CA LYS A 279 25.09 -4.83 1.85
C LYS A 279 24.46 -6.22 1.76
N ALA A 280 24.47 -6.98 2.85
CA ALA A 280 23.88 -8.31 2.90
C ALA A 280 22.37 -8.27 2.61
N MET A 281 21.66 -7.30 3.20
CA MET A 281 20.24 -7.06 2.97
C MET A 281 19.94 -6.72 1.51
N LEU A 282 20.71 -5.82 0.89
CA LEU A 282 20.57 -5.48 -0.53
C LEU A 282 20.77 -6.73 -1.40
N SER A 283 21.89 -7.44 -1.23
CA SER A 283 22.20 -8.65 -2.01
C SER A 283 21.13 -9.72 -1.86
N HIS A 284 20.71 -10.02 -0.62
CA HIS A 284 19.65 -10.98 -0.35
C HIS A 284 18.33 -10.57 -1.03
N THR A 285 17.94 -9.30 -0.95
CA THR A 285 16.69 -8.81 -1.54
C THR A 285 16.74 -8.86 -3.07
N ILE A 286 17.89 -8.55 -3.69
CA ILE A 286 18.08 -8.72 -5.14
C ILE A 286 17.93 -10.19 -5.55
N LEU A 287 18.59 -11.10 -4.84
CA LEU A 287 18.50 -12.54 -5.11
C LEU A 287 17.06 -13.03 -5.02
N ARG A 288 16.35 -12.60 -3.98
CA ARG A 288 14.95 -12.95 -3.77
C ARG A 288 14.06 -12.40 -4.89
N ALA A 289 14.19 -11.12 -5.24
CA ALA A 289 13.44 -10.52 -6.34
C ALA A 289 13.71 -11.22 -7.68
N LYS A 290 14.96 -11.60 -7.96
CA LYS A 290 15.31 -12.39 -9.15
C LYS A 290 14.67 -13.78 -9.12
N TYR A 291 14.67 -14.45 -7.98
CA TYR A 291 14.02 -15.76 -7.83
C TYR A 291 12.50 -15.68 -8.01
N ASP A 292 11.84 -14.67 -7.42
CA ASP A 292 10.39 -14.49 -7.52
C ASP A 292 9.93 -14.20 -8.96
N LEU A 293 10.78 -13.51 -9.75
CA LEU A 293 10.58 -13.27 -11.19
C LEU A 293 10.97 -14.47 -12.07
N GLY A 294 11.52 -15.54 -11.51
CA GLY A 294 12.00 -16.71 -12.26
C GLY A 294 13.28 -16.46 -13.06
N ILE A 295 14.03 -15.41 -12.75
CA ILE A 295 15.35 -15.12 -13.33
C ILE A 295 16.40 -16.09 -12.78
N LEU A 296 16.26 -16.47 -11.50
CA LEU A 296 17.09 -17.50 -10.86
C LEU A 296 16.27 -18.77 -10.66
N ILE A 297 16.90 -19.92 -10.91
CA ILE A 297 16.35 -21.22 -10.49
C ILE A 297 16.64 -21.47 -9.01
N LYS A 298 15.95 -22.46 -8.43
CA LYS A 298 16.03 -22.75 -6.99
C LYS A 298 17.46 -23.08 -6.54
N GLU A 299 18.18 -23.89 -7.31
CA GLU A 299 19.54 -24.32 -7.00
C GLU A 299 20.52 -23.14 -6.97
N ASP A 300 20.41 -22.23 -7.94
CA ASP A 300 21.24 -21.02 -8.01
C ASP A 300 20.90 -20.04 -6.88
N PHE A 301 19.61 -19.84 -6.61
CA PHE A 301 19.15 -19.01 -5.49
C PHE A 301 19.66 -19.54 -4.14
N GLU A 302 19.56 -20.84 -3.89
CA GLU A 302 20.04 -21.48 -2.65
C GLU A 302 21.57 -21.38 -2.49
N ARG A 303 22.31 -21.50 -3.58
CA ARG A 303 23.77 -21.34 -3.62
C ARG A 303 24.17 -19.90 -3.30
N GLU A 304 23.67 -18.93 -4.06
CA GLU A 304 24.04 -17.52 -3.93
C GLU A 304 23.59 -16.94 -2.58
N THR A 305 22.39 -17.29 -2.11
CA THR A 305 21.93 -16.93 -0.77
C THR A 305 22.83 -17.57 0.30
N GLY A 306 23.31 -18.78 0.06
CA GLY A 306 24.28 -19.44 0.95
C GLY A 306 25.57 -18.64 1.12
N GLU A 307 26.08 -18.00 0.07
CA GLU A 307 27.27 -17.15 0.17
C GLU A 307 27.00 -15.87 0.96
N VAL A 308 25.84 -15.23 0.75
CA VAL A 308 25.44 -14.04 1.54
C VAL A 308 25.37 -14.37 3.03
N LEU A 309 24.79 -15.52 3.40
CA LEU A 309 24.60 -15.92 4.79
C LEU A 309 25.91 -16.31 5.51
N LYS A 310 27.03 -16.53 4.80
CA LYS A 310 28.34 -16.78 5.42
C LYS A 310 29.01 -15.53 5.98
N GLY A 311 28.48 -14.33 5.68
CA GLY A 311 29.01 -13.08 6.20
C GLY A 311 28.92 -12.98 7.73
N GLU A 312 29.85 -12.23 8.34
CA GLU A 312 29.91 -12.02 9.80
C GLU A 312 28.93 -10.93 10.28
N ASP A 313 28.61 -9.95 9.43
CA ASP A 313 27.76 -8.80 9.77
C ASP A 313 26.55 -8.73 8.82
N ILE A 314 25.65 -9.71 8.90
CA ILE A 314 24.50 -9.84 7.98
C ILE A 314 23.18 -9.31 8.58
N GLY A 315 23.20 -8.92 9.85
CA GLY A 315 22.03 -8.43 10.58
C GLY A 315 21.07 -9.53 11.05
N SER A 316 20.32 -9.24 12.11
CA SER A 316 19.54 -10.23 12.86
C SER A 316 18.53 -11.03 12.02
N PHE A 317 17.88 -10.39 11.04
CA PHE A 317 16.94 -11.09 10.14
C PHE A 317 17.64 -12.19 9.32
N LEU A 318 18.79 -11.89 8.71
CA LEU A 318 19.53 -12.86 7.92
C LEU A 318 20.23 -13.90 8.81
N GLU A 319 20.62 -13.55 10.03
CA GLU A 319 21.07 -14.54 11.01
C GLU A 319 19.97 -15.54 11.37
N MET A 320 18.71 -15.11 11.50
CA MET A 320 17.57 -16.02 11.67
C MET A 320 17.36 -16.93 10.44
N GLU A 321 17.52 -16.40 9.23
CA GLU A 321 17.45 -17.21 7.99
C GLU A 321 18.60 -18.23 7.90
N ARG A 322 19.82 -17.84 8.33
CA ARG A 322 20.96 -18.75 8.45
C ARG A 322 20.65 -19.90 9.40
N ALA A 323 20.18 -19.58 10.62
CA ALA A 323 19.80 -20.57 11.61
C ALA A 323 18.70 -21.52 11.07
N TRP A 324 17.71 -20.98 10.35
CA TRP A 324 16.67 -21.77 9.71
C TRP A 324 17.22 -22.72 8.64
N LYS A 325 18.15 -22.25 7.80
CA LYS A 325 18.79 -23.08 6.77
C LYS A 325 19.63 -24.21 7.39
N GLU A 326 20.34 -23.94 8.48
CA GLU A 326 21.17 -24.92 9.19
C GLU A 326 20.36 -26.04 9.83
N LEU A 327 19.14 -25.73 10.31
CA LEU A 327 18.17 -26.70 10.83
C LEU A 327 17.84 -27.80 9.80
N GLY A 328 17.82 -27.44 8.52
CA GLY A 328 17.64 -28.35 7.39
C GLY A 328 16.18 -28.51 6.93
N SER A 329 16.01 -29.24 5.81
CA SER A 329 14.70 -29.54 5.23
C SER A 329 13.98 -30.66 6.00
N ARG A 330 12.68 -30.91 5.69
CA ARG A 330 11.92 -32.04 6.26
C ARG A 330 12.59 -33.41 6.01
N ALA A 331 13.30 -33.55 4.89
CA ALA A 331 13.99 -34.79 4.50
C ALA A 331 15.35 -34.97 5.20
N ASP A 332 16.02 -33.86 5.51
CA ASP A 332 17.39 -33.83 6.05
C ASP A 332 17.45 -33.40 7.52
N TYR A 333 16.30 -33.35 8.20
CA TYR A 333 16.22 -32.90 9.58
C TYR A 333 16.93 -33.85 10.54
N VAL A 334 17.78 -33.26 11.37
CA VAL A 334 18.56 -33.93 12.41
C VAL A 334 18.08 -33.38 13.77
N PRO A 335 17.39 -34.20 14.60
CA PRO A 335 16.89 -33.84 15.94
C PRO A 335 17.81 -32.97 16.78
N GLU A 336 19.09 -33.30 16.76
CA GLU A 336 20.15 -32.72 17.55
C GLU A 336 20.42 -31.24 17.21
N LYS A 337 19.98 -30.78 16.03
CA LYS A 337 20.16 -29.40 15.58
C LYS A 337 19.13 -28.43 16.16
N PHE A 338 17.95 -28.92 16.58
CA PHE A 338 16.87 -28.05 17.03
C PHE A 338 17.19 -27.24 18.31
N PRO A 339 17.86 -27.82 19.34
CA PRO A 339 18.31 -27.03 20.49
C PRO A 339 19.31 -25.93 20.12
N ALA A 340 20.19 -26.17 19.14
CA ALA A 340 21.13 -25.16 18.65
C ALA A 340 20.40 -24.02 17.93
N PHE A 341 19.44 -24.36 17.08
CA PHE A 341 18.55 -23.39 16.44
C PHE A 341 17.81 -22.53 17.47
N CYS A 342 17.19 -23.12 18.49
CA CYS A 342 16.50 -22.36 19.53
C CYS A 342 17.45 -21.39 20.24
N ARG A 343 18.63 -21.86 20.69
CA ARG A 343 19.63 -21.00 21.35
C ARG A 343 20.01 -19.80 20.50
N GLU A 344 20.20 -20.01 19.20
CA GLU A 344 20.55 -18.94 18.28
C GLU A 344 19.41 -17.93 18.13
N ILE A 345 18.16 -18.38 17.97
CA ILE A 345 17.00 -17.48 17.94
C ILE A 345 16.87 -16.69 19.25
N PHE A 346 17.05 -17.31 20.41
CA PHE A 346 17.01 -16.59 21.69
C PHE A 346 18.14 -15.56 21.82
N ARG A 347 19.35 -15.88 21.34
CA ARG A 347 20.48 -14.93 21.27
C ARG A 347 20.11 -13.70 20.45
N LEU A 348 19.50 -13.91 19.28
CA LEU A 348 19.06 -12.83 18.37
C LEU A 348 17.95 -11.97 18.95
N ILE A 349 16.98 -12.59 19.63
CA ILE A 349 15.92 -11.85 20.34
C ILE A 349 16.53 -10.98 21.46
N ALA A 350 17.53 -11.50 22.17
CA ALA A 350 18.19 -10.77 23.25
C ALA A 350 19.03 -9.59 22.73
N SER A 351 19.67 -9.71 21.56
CA SER A 351 20.39 -8.59 20.93
C SER A 351 19.46 -7.49 20.40
N GLU A 352 18.21 -7.82 20.10
CA GLU A 352 17.17 -6.92 19.58
C GLU A 352 16.17 -6.51 20.68
N ASN A 353 16.64 -6.30 21.92
CA ASN A 353 15.76 -6.13 23.08
C ASN A 353 14.75 -4.97 22.98
N SER A 354 15.07 -3.94 22.21
CA SER A 354 14.25 -2.76 21.95
C SER A 354 13.26 -2.94 20.78
N ASN A 355 13.30 -4.09 20.09
CA ASN A 355 12.45 -4.39 18.95
C ASN A 355 11.46 -5.52 19.29
N PRO A 356 10.25 -5.19 19.78
CA PRO A 356 9.27 -6.21 20.16
C PRO A 356 8.81 -7.08 18.98
N ARG A 357 8.91 -6.59 17.74
CA ARG A 357 8.57 -7.34 16.52
C ARG A 357 9.64 -8.39 16.17
N ALA A 358 10.92 -8.10 16.45
CA ALA A 358 11.98 -9.10 16.30
C ALA A 358 11.74 -10.31 17.23
N ARG A 359 11.26 -10.05 18.46
CA ARG A 359 10.83 -11.11 19.39
C ARG A 359 9.67 -11.94 18.83
N ALA A 360 8.62 -11.28 18.33
CA ALA A 360 7.47 -11.95 17.74
C ALA A 360 7.90 -12.83 16.54
N MET A 361 8.74 -12.30 15.66
CA MET A 361 9.29 -13.01 14.51
C MET A 361 10.13 -14.23 14.93
N GLY A 362 11.03 -14.07 15.91
CA GLY A 362 11.87 -15.16 16.41
C GLY A 362 11.05 -16.30 17.03
N TYR A 363 10.09 -15.98 17.90
CA TYR A 363 9.21 -17.00 18.48
C TYR A 363 8.31 -17.67 17.44
N SER A 364 7.82 -16.92 16.44
CA SER A 364 7.09 -17.49 15.31
C SER A 364 7.95 -18.48 14.52
N ARG A 365 9.25 -18.22 14.33
CA ARG A 365 10.20 -19.16 13.69
C ARG A 365 10.38 -20.43 14.51
N ILE A 366 10.48 -20.33 15.84
CA ILE A 366 10.53 -21.50 16.72
C ILE A 366 9.26 -22.34 16.56
N LEU A 367 8.07 -21.74 16.63
CA LEU A 367 6.81 -22.47 16.45
C LEU A 367 6.72 -23.15 15.07
N ARG A 368 7.19 -22.49 14.00
CA ARG A 368 7.25 -23.11 12.66
C ARG A 368 8.17 -24.33 12.63
N ALA A 369 9.34 -24.25 13.25
CA ALA A 369 10.26 -25.38 13.34
C ALA A 369 9.65 -26.54 14.13
N GLU A 370 9.03 -26.26 15.27
CA GLU A 370 8.39 -27.27 16.11
C GLU A 370 7.23 -27.97 15.40
N LYS A 371 6.38 -27.20 14.71
CA LYS A 371 5.34 -27.75 13.84
C LYS A 371 5.94 -28.74 12.85
N LEU A 372 6.98 -28.33 12.11
CA LEU A 372 7.62 -29.16 11.09
C LEU A 372 8.13 -30.48 11.69
N ILE A 373 8.80 -30.39 12.84
CA ILE A 373 9.38 -31.55 13.54
C ILE A 373 8.26 -32.48 14.03
N LEU A 374 7.30 -31.96 14.79
CA LEU A 374 6.23 -32.74 15.40
C LEU A 374 5.33 -33.40 14.35
N MET A 375 5.01 -32.73 13.24
CA MET A 375 4.23 -33.33 12.15
C MET A 375 5.02 -34.42 11.41
N ASN A 376 6.33 -34.24 11.23
CA ASN A 376 7.19 -35.26 10.63
C ASN A 376 7.28 -36.50 11.53
N GLU A 377 7.47 -36.31 12.83
CA GLU A 377 7.57 -37.37 13.82
C GLU A 377 6.23 -38.08 14.04
N LEU A 378 5.12 -37.34 14.05
CA LEU A 378 3.79 -37.93 14.08
C LEU A 378 3.61 -38.87 12.89
N GLY A 379 3.95 -38.43 11.67
CA GLY A 379 3.91 -39.29 10.48
C GLY A 379 4.77 -40.55 10.61
N LYS A 380 6.00 -40.43 11.15
CA LYS A 380 6.92 -41.57 11.36
C LYS A 380 6.39 -42.54 12.43
N ASN A 381 5.88 -42.02 13.53
CA ASN A 381 5.32 -42.81 14.64
C ASN A 381 4.01 -43.50 14.22
N LEU A 382 3.15 -42.83 13.42
CA LEU A 382 1.98 -43.48 12.84
C LEU A 382 2.35 -44.55 11.82
N PHE A 383 3.38 -44.30 10.99
CA PHE A 383 3.91 -45.29 10.05
C PHE A 383 4.45 -46.55 10.76
N SER A 384 5.10 -46.39 11.91
CA SER A 384 5.65 -47.55 12.65
C SER A 384 4.56 -48.43 13.28
N VAL A 385 3.38 -47.87 13.55
CA VAL A 385 2.28 -48.60 14.20
C VAL A 385 1.18 -49.06 13.24
N VAL A 386 1.00 -48.42 12.06
CA VAL A 386 -0.14 -48.66 11.16
C VAL A 386 -0.29 -50.14 10.77
N GLY A 387 0.79 -50.91 10.74
CA GLY A 387 0.78 -52.33 10.38
C GLY A 387 0.71 -53.34 11.51
N THR A 388 0.73 -52.90 12.77
CA THR A 388 0.92 -53.81 13.90
C THR A 388 -0.34 -54.57 14.31
N GLY A 389 -1.52 -54.14 13.84
CA GLY A 389 -2.81 -54.64 14.33
C GLY A 389 -3.09 -54.31 15.81
N ASN A 390 -2.17 -53.59 16.47
CA ASN A 390 -2.21 -53.29 17.89
C ASN A 390 -2.84 -51.91 18.13
N SER A 391 -4.12 -51.89 18.49
CA SER A 391 -4.83 -50.66 18.87
C SER A 391 -4.17 -49.93 20.03
N ASN A 392 -3.44 -50.63 20.91
CA ASN A 392 -2.73 -50.01 22.03
C ASN A 392 -1.50 -49.23 21.57
N ALA A 393 -0.84 -49.63 20.48
CA ALA A 393 0.31 -48.92 19.92
C ALA A 393 -0.11 -47.58 19.30
N TRP A 394 -1.23 -47.57 18.56
CA TRP A 394 -1.85 -46.33 18.09
C TRP A 394 -2.23 -45.41 19.26
N GLN A 395 -2.91 -45.97 20.27
CA GLN A 395 -3.30 -45.21 21.45
C GLN A 395 -2.09 -44.66 22.21
N GLN A 396 -0.97 -45.39 22.26
CA GLN A 396 0.27 -44.92 22.85
C GLN A 396 0.82 -43.70 22.11
N VAL A 397 0.94 -43.77 20.78
CA VAL A 397 1.39 -42.62 19.95
C VAL A 397 0.52 -41.40 20.22
N MET A 398 -0.80 -41.57 20.26
CA MET A 398 -1.72 -40.46 20.51
C MET A 398 -1.64 -39.94 21.95
N ASN A 399 -1.49 -40.82 22.96
CA ASN A 399 -1.36 -40.43 24.36
C ASN A 399 -0.08 -39.62 24.62
N GLU A 400 1.01 -39.92 23.91
CA GLU A 400 2.26 -39.15 23.98
C GLU A 400 2.20 -37.85 23.17
N PHE A 401 1.48 -37.85 22.04
CA PHE A 401 1.35 -36.66 21.18
C PHE A 401 0.43 -35.58 21.76
N VAL A 402 -0.67 -35.95 22.44
CA VAL A 402 -1.65 -34.98 22.98
C VAL A 402 -1.04 -33.97 23.96
N PRO A 403 -0.16 -34.35 24.91
CA PRO A 403 0.60 -33.39 25.73
C PRO A 403 1.46 -32.43 24.90
N LEU A 404 2.17 -32.92 23.88
CA LEU A 404 2.99 -32.09 22.99
C LEU A 404 2.12 -31.09 22.22
N GLU A 405 0.99 -31.54 21.69
CA GLU A 405 0.01 -30.67 21.04
C GLU A 405 -0.49 -29.57 21.97
N ARG A 406 -0.81 -29.90 23.23
CA ARG A 406 -1.25 -28.89 24.21
C ARG A 406 -0.15 -27.86 24.51
N GLY A 407 1.10 -28.30 24.68
CA GLY A 407 2.23 -27.39 24.91
C GLY A 407 2.55 -26.50 23.70
N PHE A 408 2.36 -27.01 22.48
CA PHE A 408 2.45 -26.22 21.26
C PHE A 408 1.37 -25.14 21.20
N HIS A 409 0.10 -25.51 21.35
CA HIS A 409 -1.02 -24.56 21.28
C HIS A 409 -0.97 -23.50 22.39
N SER A 410 -0.56 -23.88 23.61
CA SER A 410 -0.44 -22.92 24.72
C SER A 410 0.57 -21.80 24.42
N ARG A 411 1.71 -22.13 23.79
CA ARG A 411 2.73 -21.13 23.42
C ARG A 411 2.31 -20.31 22.20
N LEU A 412 1.58 -20.93 21.27
CA LEU A 412 0.96 -20.21 20.17
C LEU A 412 -0.04 -19.17 20.68
N GLU A 413 -0.91 -19.54 21.63
CA GLU A 413 -1.85 -18.61 22.26
C GLU A 413 -1.13 -17.48 23.02
N ALA A 414 -0.06 -17.81 23.74
CA ALA A 414 0.76 -16.81 24.43
C ALA A 414 1.39 -15.81 23.45
N LEU A 415 1.94 -16.29 22.34
CA LEU A 415 2.49 -15.43 21.29
C LEU A 415 1.40 -14.62 20.59
N SER A 416 0.22 -15.19 20.36
CA SER A 416 -0.94 -14.48 19.78
C SER A 416 -1.32 -13.28 20.64
N LYS A 417 -1.47 -13.49 21.95
CA LYS A 417 -1.77 -12.42 22.92
C LYS A 417 -0.69 -11.34 22.94
N TYR A 418 0.58 -11.74 22.80
CA TYR A 418 1.68 -10.78 22.71
C TYR A 418 1.61 -9.96 21.41
N ILE A 419 1.37 -10.58 20.26
CA ILE A 419 1.23 -9.89 18.96
C ILE A 419 -0.01 -8.98 18.93
N GLU A 420 -1.11 -9.39 19.56
CA GLU A 420 -2.31 -8.56 19.69
C GLU A 420 -2.01 -7.25 20.43
N LYS A 421 -1.17 -7.27 21.47
CA LYS A 421 -0.71 -6.05 22.16
C LYS A 421 0.17 -5.16 21.29
N LEU A 422 0.82 -5.71 20.26
CA LEU A 422 1.60 -4.95 19.28
C LEU A 422 0.75 -4.34 18.17
N GLU A 423 -0.55 -4.65 18.15
CA GLU A 423 -1.48 -4.28 17.07
C GLU A 423 -1.00 -4.73 15.68
N ASP A 424 -0.16 -5.79 15.62
CA ASP A 424 0.38 -6.30 14.35
C ASP A 424 -0.53 -7.37 13.76
N VAL A 425 -1.55 -6.91 13.04
CA VAL A 425 -2.56 -7.76 12.41
C VAL A 425 -1.94 -8.76 11.41
N ARG A 426 -0.87 -8.39 10.71
CA ARG A 426 -0.19 -9.25 9.74
C ARG A 426 0.54 -10.39 10.43
N ASP A 427 1.23 -10.13 11.53
CA ASP A 427 1.87 -11.20 12.31
C ASP A 427 0.85 -12.11 12.99
N HIS A 428 -0.28 -11.56 13.42
CA HIS A 428 -1.40 -12.35 13.94
C HIS A 428 -1.99 -13.28 12.87
N ALA A 429 -2.18 -12.77 11.65
CA ALA A 429 -2.63 -13.58 10.50
C ALA A 429 -1.62 -14.68 10.15
N ASN A 430 -0.32 -14.36 10.13
CA ASN A 430 0.76 -15.32 9.91
C ASN A 430 0.81 -16.41 10.99
N LEU A 431 0.59 -16.06 12.25
CA LEU A 431 0.54 -17.01 13.36
C LEU A 431 -0.69 -17.92 13.25
N THR A 432 -1.84 -17.35 12.88
CA THR A 432 -3.05 -18.14 12.68
C THR A 432 -2.90 -19.11 11.52
N ARG A 433 -2.18 -18.73 10.45
CA ARG A 433 -1.83 -19.66 9.37
C ARG A 433 -1.09 -20.90 9.90
N ILE A 434 -0.18 -20.74 10.86
CA ILE A 434 0.53 -21.88 11.50
C ILE A 434 -0.48 -22.83 12.19
N VAL A 435 -1.51 -22.30 12.85
CA VAL A 435 -2.60 -23.11 13.48
C VAL A 435 -3.36 -23.92 12.44
N ILE A 436 -3.69 -23.28 11.32
CA ILE A 436 -4.48 -23.88 10.25
C ILE A 436 -3.65 -24.96 9.56
N GLU A 437 -2.39 -24.67 9.23
CA GLU A 437 -1.49 -25.66 8.66
C GLU A 437 -1.25 -26.83 9.63
N TRP A 438 -1.11 -26.59 10.95
CA TRP A 438 -0.99 -27.67 11.95
C TRP A 438 -2.24 -28.56 11.92
N SER A 439 -3.42 -27.94 11.90
CA SER A 439 -4.69 -28.66 11.84
C SER A 439 -4.78 -29.49 10.56
N TYR A 440 -4.42 -28.92 9.42
CA TYR A 440 -4.38 -29.60 8.13
C TYR A 440 -3.41 -30.79 8.16
N ASP A 441 -2.15 -30.55 8.54
CA ASP A 441 -1.11 -31.57 8.59
C ASP A 441 -1.49 -32.76 9.47
N LYS A 442 -1.96 -32.47 10.70
CA LYS A 442 -2.41 -33.49 11.63
C LYS A 442 -3.60 -34.29 11.08
N CYS A 443 -4.60 -33.61 10.52
CA CYS A 443 -5.82 -34.26 10.08
C CYS A 443 -5.56 -35.21 8.92
N PHE A 444 -4.78 -34.80 7.90
CA PHE A 444 -4.52 -35.72 6.78
C PHE A 444 -3.66 -36.91 7.23
N LEU A 445 -2.68 -36.72 8.12
CA LEU A 445 -1.87 -37.82 8.66
C LEU A 445 -2.73 -38.85 9.39
N ILE A 446 -3.57 -38.39 10.32
CA ILE A 446 -4.46 -39.25 11.09
C ILE A 446 -5.48 -39.94 10.17
N ASN A 447 -6.05 -39.20 9.22
CA ASN A 447 -7.02 -39.74 8.27
C ASN A 447 -6.39 -40.83 7.38
N PHE A 448 -5.19 -40.60 6.86
CA PHE A 448 -4.49 -41.55 6.01
C PHE A 448 -4.19 -42.86 6.75
N TYR A 449 -3.50 -42.78 7.90
CA TYR A 449 -3.11 -43.99 8.64
C TYR A 449 -4.28 -44.68 9.34
N GLY A 450 -5.30 -43.93 9.78
CA GLY A 450 -6.49 -44.48 10.42
C GLY A 450 -7.38 -45.26 9.47
N ASN A 451 -7.28 -45.01 8.16
CA ASN A 451 -8.11 -45.64 7.12
C ASN A 451 -7.30 -46.45 6.11
N TRP A 452 -6.08 -46.87 6.45
CA TRP A 452 -5.25 -47.67 5.58
C TRP A 452 -5.70 -49.14 5.56
N ASP A 453 -5.91 -49.70 4.37
CA ASP A 453 -6.30 -51.10 4.16
C ASP A 453 -5.12 -51.91 3.58
N PHE A 454 -4.53 -52.78 4.41
CA PHE A 454 -3.43 -53.66 3.99
C PHE A 454 -3.86 -54.75 3.00
N SER A 455 -5.14 -55.11 2.94
CA SER A 455 -5.61 -56.10 1.98
C SER A 455 -5.63 -55.54 0.55
N LYS A 456 -5.93 -54.24 0.43
CA LYS A 456 -6.00 -53.52 -0.85
C LYS A 456 -4.74 -52.71 -1.16
N CYS A 457 -3.86 -52.51 -0.18
CA CYS A 457 -2.71 -51.61 -0.27
C CYS A 457 -3.12 -50.19 -0.72
N SER A 458 -4.20 -49.69 -0.11
CA SER A 458 -4.82 -48.40 -0.40
C SER A 458 -5.47 -47.84 0.86
N TYR A 459 -5.60 -46.51 0.94
CA TYR A 459 -6.48 -45.88 1.92
C TYR A 459 -7.85 -45.62 1.27
N SER A 460 -8.95 -45.73 2.03
CA SER A 460 -10.31 -45.45 1.51
C SER A 460 -11.22 -44.82 2.57
N GLY A 461 -10.67 -43.89 3.35
CA GLY A 461 -11.39 -43.19 4.42
C GLY A 461 -12.11 -41.95 3.93
N GLU A 462 -13.38 -41.81 4.31
CA GLU A 462 -14.10 -40.54 4.18
C GLU A 462 -13.72 -39.59 5.31
N ILE A 463 -13.67 -38.30 5.01
CA ILE A 463 -13.38 -37.27 6.01
C ILE A 463 -14.62 -37.08 6.88
N SER A 464 -14.44 -37.08 8.20
CA SER A 464 -15.57 -36.98 9.13
C SER A 464 -16.28 -35.61 9.04
N PRO A 465 -17.61 -35.55 9.24
CA PRO A 465 -18.35 -34.28 9.22
C PRO A 465 -17.82 -33.25 10.23
N GLU A 466 -17.33 -33.70 11.38
CA GLU A 466 -16.74 -32.83 12.41
C GLU A 466 -15.45 -32.17 11.92
N LEU A 467 -14.62 -32.91 11.18
CA LEU A 467 -13.40 -32.37 10.57
C LEU A 467 -13.75 -31.36 9.47
N THR A 468 -14.73 -31.67 8.62
CA THR A 468 -15.22 -30.73 7.60
C THR A 468 -15.68 -29.42 8.25
N LYS A 469 -16.50 -29.49 9.31
CA LYS A 469 -16.94 -28.31 10.06
C LYS A 469 -15.79 -27.50 10.66
N ARG A 470 -14.74 -28.16 11.14
CA ARG A 470 -13.53 -27.47 11.64
C ARG A 470 -12.79 -26.75 10.51
N PHE A 471 -12.67 -27.37 9.34
CA PHE A 471 -12.03 -26.73 8.20
C PHE A 471 -12.86 -25.58 7.62
N GLU A 472 -14.19 -25.60 7.69
CA GLU A 472 -15.00 -24.42 7.33
C GLU A 472 -14.61 -23.18 8.13
N HIS A 473 -14.36 -23.34 9.42
CA HIS A 473 -13.90 -22.23 10.27
C HIS A 473 -12.53 -21.70 9.81
N HIS A 474 -11.60 -22.61 9.51
CA HIS A 474 -10.27 -22.28 9.02
C HIS A 474 -10.30 -21.61 7.65
N LEU A 475 -11.12 -22.11 6.73
CA LEU A 475 -11.32 -21.54 5.39
C LEU A 475 -11.87 -20.11 5.49
N SER A 476 -12.90 -19.89 6.31
CA SER A 476 -13.44 -18.55 6.56
C SER A 476 -12.38 -17.58 7.12
N TYR A 477 -11.49 -18.07 7.98
CA TYR A 477 -10.39 -17.25 8.49
C TYR A 477 -9.36 -16.92 7.39
N LEU A 478 -8.99 -17.90 6.56
CA LEU A 478 -8.10 -17.67 5.42
C LEU A 478 -8.71 -16.66 4.45
N GLU A 479 -10.02 -16.71 4.18
CA GLU A 479 -10.69 -15.75 3.29
C GLU A 479 -10.59 -14.33 3.83
N LYS A 480 -10.88 -14.15 5.14
CA LYS A 480 -10.79 -12.84 5.81
C LYS A 480 -9.36 -12.29 5.76
N THR A 481 -8.37 -13.12 6.04
CA THR A 481 -6.97 -12.70 6.05
C THR A 481 -6.39 -12.50 4.65
N THR A 482 -6.81 -13.27 3.65
CA THR A 482 -6.51 -13.01 2.24
C THR A 482 -7.04 -11.65 1.82
N LYS A 483 -8.32 -11.34 2.13
CA LYS A 483 -8.91 -10.03 1.82
C LYS A 483 -8.12 -8.89 2.46
N MET A 484 -7.81 -9.02 3.75
CA MET A 484 -6.99 -8.06 4.48
C MET A 484 -5.62 -7.86 3.83
N PHE A 485 -4.92 -8.95 3.47
CA PHE A 485 -3.63 -8.84 2.78
C PHE A 485 -3.76 -8.16 1.42
N THR A 486 -4.82 -8.43 0.66
CA THR A 486 -5.10 -7.73 -0.60
C THR A 486 -5.37 -6.24 -0.39
N GLU A 487 -6.14 -5.86 0.64
CA GLU A 487 -6.41 -4.47 1.01
C GLU A 487 -5.13 -3.73 1.45
N CYS A 488 -4.23 -4.42 2.14
CA CYS A 488 -2.90 -3.92 2.48
C CYS A 488 -1.88 -4.07 1.34
N ASP A 489 -2.28 -4.57 0.16
CA ASP A 489 -1.50 -4.90 -1.05
C ASP A 489 -0.28 -5.82 -0.82
N ASP A 490 -0.35 -6.67 0.22
CA ASP A 490 0.58 -7.78 0.49
C ASP A 490 0.16 -9.02 -0.32
N GLN A 491 0.37 -8.93 -1.63
CA GLN A 491 -0.14 -9.92 -2.58
C GLN A 491 0.53 -11.31 -2.44
N GLU A 492 1.78 -11.37 -1.95
CA GLU A 492 2.48 -12.64 -1.73
C GLU A 492 1.82 -13.42 -0.58
N SER A 493 1.52 -12.75 0.55
CA SER A 493 0.86 -13.39 1.69
C SER A 493 -0.58 -13.82 1.37
N ALA A 494 -1.30 -13.00 0.59
CA ALA A 494 -2.60 -13.39 0.03
C ALA A 494 -2.48 -14.66 -0.83
N GLY A 495 -1.50 -14.72 -1.74
CA GLY A 495 -1.24 -15.90 -2.56
C GLY A 495 -0.94 -17.16 -1.74
N HIS A 496 -0.14 -17.04 -0.67
CA HIS A 496 0.14 -18.16 0.24
C HIS A 496 -1.10 -18.65 1.00
N ASN A 497 -1.98 -17.75 1.44
CA ASN A 497 -3.24 -18.14 2.07
C ASN A 497 -4.14 -18.90 1.08
N MET A 498 -4.22 -18.44 -0.17
CA MET A 498 -5.01 -19.09 -1.21
C MET A 498 -4.46 -20.47 -1.60
N LEU A 499 -3.13 -20.66 -1.61
CA LEU A 499 -2.52 -21.99 -1.76
C LEU A 499 -2.96 -22.94 -0.64
N LEU A 500 -2.99 -22.46 0.61
CA LEU A 500 -3.45 -23.27 1.74
C LEU A 500 -4.96 -23.56 1.67
N GLN A 501 -5.78 -22.57 1.27
CA GLN A 501 -7.21 -22.78 1.00
C GLN A 501 -7.40 -23.87 -0.06
N TYR A 502 -6.69 -23.78 -1.18
CA TYR A 502 -6.74 -24.78 -2.23
C TYR A 502 -6.34 -26.17 -1.72
N ASN A 503 -5.26 -26.29 -0.94
CA ASN A 503 -4.84 -27.54 -0.32
C ASN A 503 -5.96 -28.18 0.54
N ILE A 504 -6.60 -27.37 1.40
CA ILE A 504 -7.66 -27.82 2.29
C ILE A 504 -8.90 -28.23 1.47
N LEU A 505 -9.35 -27.40 0.55
CA LEU A 505 -10.52 -27.68 -0.30
C LEU A 505 -10.28 -28.91 -1.19
N HIS A 506 -9.07 -29.08 -1.71
CA HIS A 506 -8.68 -30.27 -2.46
C HIS A 506 -8.75 -31.52 -1.60
N PHE A 507 -8.19 -31.48 -0.39
CA PHE A 507 -8.25 -32.58 0.57
C PHE A 507 -9.69 -32.94 0.94
N LEU A 508 -10.56 -31.95 1.12
CA LEU A 508 -11.98 -32.14 1.40
C LEU A 508 -12.81 -32.64 0.21
N GLY A 509 -12.26 -32.62 -1.01
CA GLY A 509 -13.02 -32.90 -2.23
C GLY A 509 -14.08 -31.84 -2.55
N ASP A 510 -13.88 -30.61 -2.08
CA ASP A 510 -14.85 -29.51 -2.18
C ASP A 510 -14.75 -28.76 -3.53
N GLU A 511 -15.90 -28.45 -4.14
CA GLU A 511 -15.97 -27.80 -5.46
C GLU A 511 -15.46 -26.34 -5.45
N ARG A 512 -15.52 -25.65 -4.29
CA ARG A 512 -14.99 -24.28 -4.12
C ARG A 512 -13.49 -24.17 -4.40
N ARG A 513 -12.77 -25.29 -4.49
CA ARG A 513 -11.36 -25.32 -4.92
C ARG A 513 -11.18 -24.70 -6.30
N THR A 514 -12.19 -24.81 -7.18
CA THR A 514 -12.16 -24.25 -8.53
C THR A 514 -12.18 -22.73 -8.49
N ASP A 515 -13.09 -22.14 -7.71
CA ASP A 515 -13.16 -20.69 -7.51
C ASP A 515 -11.86 -20.15 -6.89
N THR A 516 -11.32 -20.87 -5.90
CA THR A 516 -10.03 -20.52 -5.28
C THR A 516 -8.87 -20.59 -6.30
N ALA A 517 -8.88 -21.60 -7.18
CA ALA A 517 -7.89 -21.76 -8.23
C ALA A 517 -7.93 -20.62 -9.26
N ASP A 518 -9.13 -20.19 -9.65
CA ASP A 518 -9.31 -19.09 -10.60
C ASP A 518 -8.84 -17.76 -10.00
N GLN A 519 -9.26 -17.45 -8.77
CA GLN A 519 -8.83 -16.25 -8.07
C GLN A 519 -7.30 -16.23 -7.87
N LEU A 520 -6.70 -17.37 -7.51
CA LEU A 520 -5.25 -17.47 -7.36
C LEU A 520 -4.55 -17.28 -8.70
N THR A 521 -5.05 -17.89 -9.78
CA THR A 521 -4.49 -17.71 -11.13
C THR A 521 -4.47 -16.24 -11.55
N GLU A 522 -5.57 -15.51 -11.29
CA GLU A 522 -5.67 -14.10 -11.58
C GLU A 522 -4.68 -13.26 -10.75
N LEU A 523 -4.60 -13.50 -9.44
CA LEU A 523 -3.64 -12.84 -8.55
C LEU A 523 -2.19 -13.07 -9.02
N LEU A 524 -1.84 -14.31 -9.36
CA LEU A 524 -0.51 -14.68 -9.82
C LEU A 524 -0.18 -14.05 -11.18
N LYS A 525 -1.16 -13.98 -12.09
CA LYS A 525 -0.99 -13.33 -13.40
C LYS A 525 -0.79 -11.82 -13.24
N ARG A 526 -1.54 -11.16 -12.36
CA ARG A 526 -1.46 -9.71 -12.14
C ARG A 526 -0.12 -9.24 -11.54
N ASN A 527 0.52 -10.08 -10.72
CA ASN A 527 1.72 -9.71 -9.97
C ASN A 527 3.00 -10.44 -10.41
N ASP A 528 2.92 -11.28 -11.45
CA ASP A 528 4.05 -12.01 -12.02
C ASP A 528 4.89 -12.87 -11.05
N PHE A 529 4.23 -13.46 -10.04
CA PHE A 529 4.88 -14.39 -9.11
C PHE A 529 5.20 -15.75 -9.75
N ALA A 530 6.35 -15.87 -10.41
CA ALA A 530 6.75 -17.08 -11.14
C ALA A 530 6.87 -18.31 -10.22
N ASN A 531 7.44 -18.14 -9.03
CA ASN A 531 7.61 -19.24 -8.08
C ASN A 531 6.25 -19.77 -7.56
N LEU A 532 5.33 -18.87 -7.17
CA LEU A 532 3.99 -19.28 -6.75
C LEU A 532 3.20 -19.92 -7.90
N LYS A 533 3.36 -19.44 -9.14
CA LYS A 533 2.81 -20.10 -10.36
C LYS A 533 3.36 -21.52 -10.50
N PHE A 534 4.66 -21.74 -10.30
CA PHE A 534 5.26 -23.05 -10.35
C PHE A 534 4.69 -23.99 -9.28
N ILE A 535 4.66 -23.56 -8.01
CA ILE A 535 4.08 -24.33 -6.90
C ILE A 535 2.62 -24.69 -7.19
N PHE A 536 1.82 -23.72 -7.61
CA PHE A 536 0.42 -23.93 -7.90
C PHE A 536 0.21 -24.91 -9.07
N SER A 537 1.00 -24.78 -10.14
CA SER A 537 0.96 -25.71 -11.27
C SER A 537 1.32 -27.15 -10.90
N MET A 538 2.21 -27.33 -9.91
CA MET A 538 2.53 -28.64 -9.35
C MET A 538 1.34 -29.20 -8.58
N MET A 539 0.66 -28.38 -7.78
CA MET A 539 -0.53 -28.78 -7.02
C MET A 539 -1.68 -29.22 -7.94
N GLN A 540 -1.91 -28.50 -9.04
CA GLN A 540 -2.92 -28.86 -10.05
C GLN A 540 -2.65 -30.21 -10.74
N LYS A 541 -1.40 -30.71 -10.70
CA LYS A 541 -0.97 -31.98 -11.33
C LYS A 541 -0.85 -33.13 -10.33
N GLY A 542 -1.64 -33.10 -9.26
CA GLY A 542 -1.59 -34.12 -8.20
C GLY A 542 -0.41 -33.95 -7.24
N GLY A 543 0.04 -32.70 -7.08
CA GLY A 543 1.21 -32.33 -6.27
C GLY A 543 0.86 -31.60 -4.99
N THR A 544 -0.39 -31.68 -4.51
CA THR A 544 -0.76 -31.12 -3.20
C THR A 544 -0.02 -31.82 -2.06
N ASP A 545 -0.01 -31.21 -0.88
CA ASP A 545 0.79 -31.74 0.24
C ASP A 545 0.35 -33.13 0.69
N HIS A 546 -0.96 -33.38 0.78
CA HIS A 546 -1.49 -34.70 1.15
C HIS A 546 -1.22 -35.71 0.04
N GLU A 547 -1.44 -35.39 -1.25
CA GLU A 547 -1.19 -36.33 -2.35
C GLU A 547 0.29 -36.74 -2.43
N ARG A 548 1.22 -35.78 -2.27
CA ARG A 548 2.66 -36.09 -2.26
C ARG A 548 3.02 -37.02 -1.11
N TYR A 549 2.47 -36.75 0.07
CA TYR A 549 2.67 -37.59 1.25
C TYR A 549 2.08 -38.98 1.05
N GLU A 550 0.81 -39.06 0.62
CA GLU A 550 0.08 -40.30 0.37
C GLU A 550 0.81 -41.19 -0.63
N LYS A 551 1.31 -40.60 -1.73
CA LYS A 551 2.08 -41.33 -2.73
C LYS A 551 3.35 -41.94 -2.14
N ASP A 552 4.16 -41.15 -1.41
CA ASP A 552 5.38 -41.64 -0.76
C ASP A 552 5.08 -42.70 0.31
N ALA A 553 4.13 -42.42 1.20
CA ALA A 553 3.73 -43.34 2.27
C ALA A 553 3.16 -44.66 1.71
N THR A 554 2.33 -44.60 0.67
CA THR A 554 1.81 -45.78 -0.04
C THR A 554 2.94 -46.63 -0.63
N LEU A 555 3.92 -46.00 -1.28
CA LEU A 555 5.10 -46.69 -1.82
C LEU A 555 5.88 -47.41 -0.71
N ARG A 556 6.12 -46.74 0.42
CA ARG A 556 6.82 -47.33 1.58
C ARG A 556 6.04 -48.48 2.21
N LEU A 557 4.73 -48.32 2.42
CA LEU A 557 3.88 -49.36 3.01
C LEU A 557 3.78 -50.59 2.08
N ARG A 558 3.69 -50.39 0.76
CA ARG A 558 3.73 -51.49 -0.21
C ARG A 558 5.07 -52.22 -0.18
N SER A 559 6.17 -51.48 -0.15
CA SER A 559 7.51 -52.07 -0.03
C SER A 559 7.65 -52.88 1.25
N LEU A 560 7.18 -52.35 2.38
CA LEU A 560 7.16 -53.06 3.67
C LEU A 560 6.34 -54.35 3.59
N LEU A 561 5.15 -54.31 2.98
CA LEU A 561 4.31 -55.50 2.81
C LEU A 561 5.00 -56.54 1.92
N GLU A 562 5.59 -56.15 0.79
CA GLU A 562 6.28 -57.09 -0.11
C GLU A 562 7.51 -57.73 0.56
N ILE A 563 8.30 -56.94 1.30
CA ILE A 563 9.39 -57.47 2.13
C ILE A 563 8.83 -58.46 3.15
N SER A 564 7.76 -58.10 3.87
CA SER A 564 7.18 -58.98 4.88
C SER A 564 6.65 -60.30 4.30
N LYS A 565 6.11 -60.29 3.08
CA LYS A 565 5.65 -61.50 2.38
C LYS A 565 6.83 -62.38 2.00
N LYS A 566 7.88 -61.78 1.44
CA LYS A 566 9.12 -62.47 1.06
C LYS A 566 9.77 -63.16 2.26
N GLU A 567 9.79 -62.49 3.41
CA GLU A 567 10.35 -63.02 4.66
C GLU A 567 9.39 -63.97 5.40
N GLY A 568 8.19 -64.22 4.88
CA GLY A 568 7.21 -65.11 5.50
C GLY A 568 6.59 -64.58 6.80
N ILE A 569 6.78 -63.30 7.11
CA ILE A 569 6.28 -62.64 8.32
C ILE A 569 5.01 -61.82 8.10
N ALA A 570 4.52 -61.68 6.87
CA ALA A 570 3.30 -60.94 6.52
C ALA A 570 2.03 -61.46 7.20
N ARG A 571 2.01 -62.69 7.72
CA ARG A 571 0.89 -63.23 8.52
C ARG A 571 0.91 -62.78 9.98
N TYR A 572 2.08 -62.34 10.46
CA TYR A 572 2.31 -61.86 11.83
C TYR A 572 2.33 -60.34 11.89
N LEU A 573 2.73 -59.68 10.81
CA LEU A 573 2.47 -58.27 10.59
C LEU A 573 1.05 -58.16 10.01
N PHE A 574 0.31 -57.12 10.35
CA PHE A 574 -1.01 -56.82 9.75
C PHE A 574 -2.20 -57.72 10.16
N THR A 575 -2.05 -58.62 11.13
CA THR A 575 -3.15 -59.40 11.72
C THR A 575 -3.29 -59.12 13.22
N LYS A 576 -4.51 -59.22 13.76
CA LYS A 576 -4.75 -59.09 15.22
C LYS A 576 -4.04 -60.16 16.06
N ASP A 577 -3.63 -61.28 15.45
CA ASP A 577 -3.04 -62.43 16.14
C ASP A 577 -1.51 -62.36 16.24
N GLY A 578 -0.84 -61.46 15.50
CA GLY A 578 0.61 -61.27 15.53
C GLY A 578 1.19 -60.63 16.79
N LEU A 579 0.32 -60.18 17.69
CA LEU A 579 0.57 -59.41 18.91
C LEU A 579 1.56 -60.05 19.91
N GLN A 580 1.83 -61.35 19.81
CA GLN A 580 2.70 -62.06 20.77
C GLN A 580 4.17 -62.19 20.34
N LEU A 581 4.52 -61.99 19.07
CA LEU A 581 5.86 -62.29 18.56
C LEU A 581 6.86 -61.12 18.63
N PHE A 582 6.38 -59.90 18.81
CA PHE A 582 7.22 -58.70 18.91
C PHE A 582 6.92 -57.93 20.21
N PRO A 583 7.46 -58.40 21.37
CA PRO A 583 7.23 -57.76 22.68
C PRO A 583 8.02 -56.45 22.87
N GLY A 584 8.85 -56.05 21.89
CA GLY A 584 9.44 -54.73 21.86
C GLY A 584 8.37 -53.73 21.43
N GLY A 585 7.80 -52.99 22.39
CA GLY A 585 6.90 -51.88 22.11
C GLY A 585 7.48 -51.02 20.98
N SER A 586 6.62 -50.57 20.06
CA SER A 586 7.00 -49.58 19.06
C SER A 586 7.76 -48.45 19.76
N ASN A 587 9.03 -48.24 19.41
CA ASN A 587 9.85 -47.16 19.94
C ASN A 587 9.27 -45.84 19.40
N VAL A 588 8.20 -45.36 20.02
CA VAL A 588 7.68 -44.01 19.80
C VAL A 588 8.80 -43.07 20.20
N ASN A 589 9.25 -42.25 19.26
CA ASN A 589 10.34 -41.33 19.50
C ASN A 589 9.90 -39.92 19.14
N TRP A 590 10.12 -39.00 20.07
CA TRP A 590 9.86 -37.58 19.91
C TRP A 590 11.15 -36.84 20.24
N SER A 591 11.63 -36.05 19.28
CA SER A 591 12.80 -35.20 19.48
C SER A 591 12.49 -34.05 20.42
N ILE A 592 11.24 -33.59 20.43
CA ILE A 592 10.75 -32.57 21.35
C ILE A 592 10.00 -33.26 22.48
N LYS A 593 10.61 -33.26 23.67
CA LYS A 593 9.99 -33.77 24.91
C LYS A 593 9.49 -32.64 25.81
N GLU A 594 10.20 -31.52 25.77
CA GLU A 594 9.91 -30.32 26.52
C GLU A 594 10.06 -29.11 25.61
N PHE A 595 9.20 -28.13 25.82
CA PHE A 595 9.22 -26.90 25.05
C PHE A 595 10.01 -25.83 25.78
N VAL A 596 10.82 -25.08 25.05
CA VAL A 596 11.53 -23.93 25.62
C VAL A 596 10.50 -22.83 25.93
N PRO A 597 10.49 -22.26 27.15
CA PRO A 597 9.54 -21.22 27.51
C PRO A 597 9.79 -19.94 26.69
N PHE A 598 8.72 -19.25 26.36
CA PHE A 598 8.78 -17.91 25.77
C PHE A 598 8.75 -16.87 26.89
N ASP A 599 9.58 -15.85 26.75
CA ASP A 599 9.65 -14.72 27.68
C ASP A 599 8.98 -13.50 27.03
N PHE A 600 7.92 -13.03 27.67
CA PHE A 600 7.14 -11.88 27.21
C PHE A 600 7.20 -10.78 28.28
N PRO A 601 7.75 -9.59 27.98
CA PRO A 601 7.72 -8.50 28.93
C PRO A 601 6.28 -8.05 29.21
N ASN A 602 6.06 -7.47 30.39
CA ASN A 602 4.75 -6.99 30.82
C ASN A 602 4.22 -5.85 29.93
N GLU A 603 5.11 -5.06 29.34
CA GLU A 603 4.83 -4.01 28.36
C GLU A 603 5.63 -4.27 27.07
N PRO A 604 5.01 -4.19 25.89
CA PRO A 604 5.67 -4.39 24.59
C PRO A 604 6.66 -3.29 24.21
#